data_AF-A0A4Y9T678-F1
#
_entry.id   AF-A0A4Y9T678-F1
#
_cell.length_a   1.000
_cell.length_b   1.000
_cell.length_c   1.000
_cell.angle_alpha   90.00
_cell.angle_beta   90.00
_cell.angle_gamma   90.00
#
_symmetry.space_group_name_H-M   'P 1'
#
loop_
_entity.id
_entity.type
_entity.pdbx_description
1 polymer ?
#
loop_
_entity_poly.entity_id
_entity_poly.type
_entity_poly.pdbx_seq_one_letter_code
_entity_poly.pdbx_strand_id
1 'polypeptide(L)'
;PSDCFLARILLIHEYRKLLLRDPQLPDELLPGDWEGRAARQLCRNIYRLIYAKAEEWLNSALETADGPLPDVGESFYRRFGGLK
;
A
#
# COMPACT_ATOMS: atom_id res chain seq x y z
N PRO A 1 3.16 -0.85 16.54
CA PRO A 1 3.90 -0.44 15.31
C PRO A 1 4.32 -1.63 14.44
N SER A 2 4.94 -2.68 15.03
CA SER A 2 5.33 -3.93 14.34
C SER A 2 4.17 -4.60 13.61
N ASP A 3 3.00 -4.72 14.23
CA ASP A 3 1.84 -5.38 13.62
C ASP A 3 1.34 -4.61 12.39
N CYS A 4 1.40 -3.27 12.43
CA CYS A 4 1.06 -2.43 11.28
C CYS A 4 2.07 -2.63 10.13
N PHE A 5 3.36 -2.80 10.44
CA PHE A 5 4.38 -3.14 9.45
C PHE A 5 4.11 -4.50 8.81
N LEU A 6 3.88 -5.55 9.62
CA LEU A 6 3.56 -6.90 9.13
C LEU A 6 2.28 -6.90 8.28
N ALA A 7 1.21 -6.27 8.78
CA ALA A 7 -0.04 -6.13 8.05
C ALA A 7 0.17 -5.41 6.71
N ARG A 8 1.02 -4.39 6.65
CA ARG A 8 1.32 -3.67 5.42
C ARG A 8 2.04 -4.53 4.40
N ILE A 9 2.99 -5.36 4.84
CA ILE A 9 3.67 -6.32 3.97
C ILE A 9 2.66 -7.29 3.37
N LEU A 10 1.85 -7.94 4.22
CA LEU A 10 0.87 -8.93 3.78
C LEU A 10 -0.17 -8.30 2.85
N LEU A 11 -0.71 -7.13 3.20
CA LEU A 11 -1.68 -6.40 2.39
C LEU A 11 -1.16 -6.12 0.98
N ILE A 12 0.04 -5.53 0.88
CA ILE A 12 0.62 -5.18 -0.42
C ILE A 12 1.02 -6.42 -1.21
N HIS A 13 1.52 -7.45 -0.54
CA HIS A 13 1.88 -8.72 -1.19
C HIS A 13 0.65 -9.39 -1.80
N GLU A 14 -0.43 -9.54 -1.03
CA GLU A 14 -1.69 -10.14 -1.50
C GLU A 14 -2.33 -9.32 -2.62
N TYR A 15 -2.40 -8.00 -2.46
CA TYR A 15 -2.98 -7.13 -3.48
C TYR A 15 -2.18 -7.15 -4.79
N ARG A 16 -0.84 -7.22 -4.72
CA ARG A 16 0.02 -7.27 -5.91
C ARG A 16 -0.18 -8.56 -6.72
N LYS A 17 -0.45 -9.70 -6.06
CA LYS A 17 -0.75 -10.97 -6.77
C LYS A 17 -2.00 -10.88 -7.65
N LEU A 18 -2.98 -10.06 -7.26
CA LEU A 18 -4.15 -9.77 -8.08
C LEU A 18 -3.78 -8.85 -9.24
N LEU A 19 -3.12 -7.72 -8.96
CA LEU A 19 -2.75 -6.74 -9.98
C LEU A 19 -1.85 -7.29 -11.08
N LEU A 20 -0.93 -8.20 -10.75
CA LEU A 20 -0.07 -8.85 -11.75
C LEU A 20 -0.83 -9.75 -12.72
N ARG A 21 -2.06 -10.13 -12.40
CA ARG A 21 -2.96 -10.92 -13.27
C ARG A 21 -4.06 -10.08 -13.90
N ASP A 22 -4.17 -8.80 -13.53
CA ASP A 22 -5.20 -7.89 -14.02
C ASP A 22 -4.89 -7.48 -15.47
N PRO A 23 -5.79 -7.70 -16.44
CA PRO A 23 -5.58 -7.30 -17.83
C PRO A 23 -5.61 -5.78 -18.07
N GLN A 24 -5.92 -4.97 -17.04
CA GLN A 24 -5.99 -3.50 -17.12
C GLN A 24 -6.88 -2.99 -18.25
N LEU A 25 -8.05 -3.62 -18.41
CA LEU A 25 -9.04 -3.17 -19.37
C LEU A 25 -9.51 -1.75 -19.04
N PRO A 26 -9.79 -0.91 -20.05
CA PRO A 26 -10.49 0.36 -19.88
C PRO A 26 -11.77 0.22 -19.05
N ASP A 27 -12.10 1.24 -18.25
CA ASP A 27 -13.24 1.21 -17.35
C ASP A 27 -14.58 0.97 -18.08
N GLU A 28 -14.69 1.41 -19.34
CA GLU A 28 -15.90 1.21 -20.17
C GLU A 28 -16.14 -0.27 -20.54
N LEU A 29 -15.10 -1.11 -20.47
CA LEU A 29 -15.18 -2.54 -20.76
C LEU A 29 -15.40 -3.40 -19.51
N LEU A 30 -15.34 -2.80 -18.32
CA LEU A 30 -15.49 -3.53 -17.06
C LEU A 30 -16.98 -3.65 -16.68
N PRO A 31 -17.40 -4.78 -16.09
CA PRO A 31 -18.73 -4.90 -15.49
C PRO A 31 -18.99 -3.79 -14.45
N GLY A 32 -20.25 -3.41 -14.27
CA GLY A 32 -20.64 -2.41 -13.27
C GLY A 32 -20.25 -2.80 -11.84
N ASP A 33 -20.31 -4.09 -11.54
CA ASP A 33 -19.99 -4.75 -10.28
C ASP A 33 -18.56 -5.33 -10.26
N TRP A 34 -17.65 -4.82 -11.08
CA TRP A 34 -16.28 -5.33 -11.11
C TRP A 34 -15.59 -5.28 -9.73
N GLU A 35 -15.31 -6.46 -9.20
CA GLU A 35 -14.72 -6.68 -7.86
C GLU A 35 -13.35 -6.01 -7.68
N GLY A 36 -12.64 -5.71 -8.77
CA GLY A 36 -11.39 -4.95 -8.71
C GLY A 36 -11.55 -3.57 -8.04
N ARG A 37 -12.72 -2.93 -8.19
CA ARG A 37 -13.04 -1.66 -7.53
C ARG A 37 -13.17 -1.85 -6.01
N ALA A 38 -13.91 -2.86 -5.58
CA ALA A 38 -14.07 -3.20 -4.17
C ALA A 38 -12.74 -3.61 -3.52
N ALA A 39 -11.95 -4.46 -4.19
CA ALA A 39 -10.63 -4.87 -3.74
C ALA A 39 -9.66 -3.68 -3.59
N ARG A 40 -9.64 -2.75 -4.56
CA ARG A 40 -8.83 -1.52 -4.47
C ARG A 40 -9.26 -0.64 -3.30
N GLN A 41 -10.56 -0.47 -3.09
CA GLN A 41 -11.09 0.34 -1.99
C GLN A 41 -10.76 -0.27 -0.62
N LEU A 42 -10.90 -1.58 -0.48
CA LEU A 42 -10.53 -2.30 0.75
C LEU A 42 -9.03 -2.14 1.04
N CYS A 43 -8.18 -2.36 0.03
CA CYS A 43 -6.72 -2.20 0.16
C CYS A 43 -6.35 -0.79 0.59
N ARG A 44 -6.94 0.23 -0.05
CA ARG A 44 -6.78 1.64 0.34
C ARG A 44 -7.16 1.91 1.79
N ASN A 45 -8.31 1.41 2.23
CA ASN A 45 -8.81 1.66 3.58
C ASN A 45 -7.88 1.06 4.64
N ILE A 46 -7.47 -0.20 4.46
CA ILE A 46 -6.55 -0.86 5.39
C ILE A 46 -5.19 -0.15 5.36
N TYR A 47 -4.65 0.15 4.18
CA TYR A 47 -3.35 0.81 4.04
C TYR A 47 -3.30 2.15 4.80
N ARG A 48 -4.35 2.96 4.69
CA ARG A 48 -4.45 4.26 5.38
C ARG A 48 -4.51 4.15 6.90
N LEU A 49 -5.05 3.06 7.44
CA LEU A 49 -5.07 2.83 8.88
C LEU A 49 -3.69 2.47 9.44
N ILE A 50 -2.84 1.83 8.62
CA ILE A 50 -1.61 1.20 9.11
C ILE A 50 -0.31 1.88 8.67
N TYR A 51 -0.31 2.71 7.62
CA TYR A 51 0.95 3.19 7.03
C TYR A 51 1.81 3.99 8.01
N ALA A 52 1.24 4.90 8.79
CA ALA A 52 2.01 5.77 9.69
C ALA A 52 2.73 4.94 10.76
N LYS A 53 2.03 4.02 11.42
CA LYS A 53 2.62 3.12 12.41
C LYS A 53 3.61 2.11 11.81
N ALA A 54 3.45 1.77 10.54
CA ALA A 54 4.42 0.94 9.83
C ALA A 54 5.71 1.73 9.52
N GLU A 55 5.62 3.02 9.17
CA GLU A 55 6.78 3.90 8.99
C GLU A 55 7.50 4.18 10.32
N GLU A 56 6.76 4.45 11.40
CA GLU A 56 7.34 4.54 12.75
C GLU A 56 8.17 3.30 13.09
N TRP A 57 7.64 2.11 12.79
CA TRP A 57 8.36 0.87 13.06
C TRP A 57 9.62 0.74 12.19
N LEU A 58 9.52 1.01 10.88
CA LEU A 58 10.68 0.97 9.98
C LEU A 58 11.80 1.88 10.44
N ASN A 59 11.48 3.14 10.77
CA ASN A 59 12.46 4.12 11.23
C ASN A 59 13.14 3.73 12.54
N SER A 60 12.47 2.92 13.36
CA SER A 60 13.03 2.41 14.62
C SER A 60 13.84 1.13 14.48
N ALA A 61 13.58 0.32 13.44
CA ALA A 61 14.04 -1.05 13.33
C ALA A 61 15.09 -1.27 12.22
N LEU A 62 15.18 -0.35 11.26
CA LEU A 62 16.07 -0.47 10.11
C LEU A 62 16.98 0.76 9.98
N GLU A 63 18.12 0.53 9.33
CA GLU A 63 19.06 1.56 8.92
C GLU A 63 19.63 1.22 7.54
N THR A 64 20.21 2.22 6.91
CA THR A 64 21.03 2.07 5.70
C THR A 64 22.50 1.82 6.10
N ALA A 65 23.34 1.46 5.13
CA ALA A 65 24.78 1.36 5.36
C ALA A 65 25.42 2.69 5.80
N ASP A 66 24.77 3.82 5.50
CA ASP A 66 25.24 5.18 5.80
C ASP A 66 24.54 5.80 7.02
N GLY A 67 23.75 5.02 7.77
CA GLY A 67 23.01 5.48 8.96
C GLY A 67 21.49 5.40 8.80
N PRO A 68 20.70 6.22 9.53
CA PRO A 68 19.24 6.10 9.59
C PRO A 68 18.56 6.08 8.21
N LEU A 69 17.37 5.50 8.14
CA LEU A 69 16.55 5.54 6.92
C LEU A 69 16.28 7.01 6.52
N PRO A 70 16.38 7.35 5.22
CA PRO A 70 15.94 8.64 4.73
C PRO A 70 14.41 8.76 4.83
N ASP A 71 13.92 9.99 4.83
CA ASP A 71 12.49 10.26 4.74
C ASP A 71 11.89 9.66 3.47
N VAL A 72 10.60 9.31 3.54
CA VAL A 72 9.86 8.82 2.37
C VAL A 72 9.77 9.88 1.28
N GLY A 73 10.00 9.46 0.03
CA GLY A 73 9.85 10.34 -1.13
C GLY A 73 8.39 10.75 -1.39
N GLU A 74 8.20 11.84 -2.15
CA GLU A 74 6.88 12.43 -2.42
C GLU A 74 5.85 11.44 -3.02
N SER A 75 6.31 10.48 -3.83
CA SER A 75 5.45 9.45 -4.42
C SER A 75 4.76 8.56 -3.38
N PHE A 76 5.31 8.46 -2.17
CA PHE A 76 4.70 7.75 -1.05
C PHE A 76 3.34 8.38 -0.69
N TYR A 77 3.29 9.70 -0.57
CA TYR A 77 2.07 10.42 -0.20
C TYR A 77 1.01 10.42 -1.30
N ARG A 78 1.37 10.10 -2.55
CA ARG A 78 0.39 9.98 -3.65
C ARG A 78 -0.34 8.63 -3.67
N ARG A 79 0.10 7.65 -2.87
CA ARG A 79 -0.48 6.29 -2.85
C ARG A 79 -1.96 6.33 -2.47
N PHE A 80 -2.75 5.48 -3.15
CA PHE A 80 -4.18 5.30 -2.91
C PHE A 80 -5.01 6.61 -2.88
N GLY A 81 -4.65 7.56 -3.73
CA GLY A 81 -5.35 8.84 -3.84
C GLY A 81 -5.06 9.80 -2.68
N GLY A 82 -3.84 9.75 -2.13
CA GLY A 82 -3.38 10.66 -1.09
C GLY A 82 -3.29 10.01 0.30
N LEU A 83 -2.17 10.23 0.97
CA LEU A 83 -1.94 9.99 2.40
C LEU A 83 -1.80 11.35 3.10
N LYS A 84 -2.06 11.40 4.41
CA LYS A 84 -1.96 12.61 5.22
C LYS A 84 -0.73 12.60 6.13
#